data_AF-A0A524DDX2-F1
#
_entry.id   AF-A0A524DDX2-F1
#
_cell.length_a   1.000
_cell.length_b   1.000
_cell.length_c   1.000
_cell.angle_alpha   90.00
_cell.angle_beta   90.00
_cell.angle_gamma   90.00
#
_symmetry.space_group_name_H-M   'P 1'
#
loop_
_entity.id
_entity.type
_entity.pdbx_description
1 polymer ?
#
loop_
_entity_poly.entity_id
_entity_poly.type
_entity_poly.pdbx_seq_one_letter_code
_entity_poly.pdbx_strand_id
1 'polypeptide(L)' 'MNYCPHCNNLLIPKGDKFVCRICNRKYILTENEEEEYEVVRVLKDSKDVDIIIEEDTQQEISKKEREAYEEKFGTVEE' A
#
# COMPACT_ATOMS: atom_id res chain seq x y z
N MET A 1 -6.43 6.53 -0.04
CA MET A 1 -5.87 6.79 -1.39
C MET A 1 -6.98 6.56 -2.41
N ASN A 2 -7.19 7.49 -3.34
CA ASN A 2 -8.32 7.42 -4.29
C ASN A 2 -7.90 6.80 -5.63
N TYR A 3 -8.70 5.86 -6.14
CA TYR A 3 -8.45 5.14 -7.38
C TYR A 3 -9.57 5.37 -8.39
N CYS A 4 -9.25 5.27 -9.67
CA CYS A 4 -10.21 5.46 -10.74
C CYS A 4 -11.13 4.22 -10.85
N PRO A 5 -12.47 4.36 -10.71
CA PRO A 5 -13.39 3.21 -10.77
C PRO A 5 -13.42 2.49 -12.13
N HIS A 6 -12.90 3.11 -13.19
CA HIS A 6 -12.90 2.51 -14.53
C HIS A 6 -11.64 1.73 -14.90
N CYS A 7 -10.49 2.09 -14.34
CA CYS A 7 -9.20 1.51 -14.75
C CYS A 7 -8.28 1.19 -13.57
N ASN A 8 -8.78 1.35 -12.35
CA ASN A 8 -8.08 1.11 -11.09
C ASN A 8 -6.72 1.83 -10.94
N ASN A 9 -6.46 2.84 -11.77
CA ASN A 9 -5.25 3.65 -11.66
C ASN A 9 -5.43 4.76 -10.62
N LEU A 10 -4.33 5.16 -9.99
CA LEU A 10 -4.32 6.24 -9.00
C LEU A 10 -4.92 7.53 -9.60
N LEU A 11 -5.80 8.18 -8.82
CA LEU A 11 -6.33 9.49 -9.14
C LEU A 11 -5.38 10.58 -8.64
N ILE A 12 -5.10 11.56 -9.50
CA ILE A 12 -4.21 12.68 -9.18
C ILE A 12 -5.07 13.90 -8.82
N PRO A 13 -4.89 14.51 -7.64
CA PRO A 13 -5.57 15.75 -7.30
C PRO A 13 -5.07 16.90 -8.18
N LYS A 14 -6.01 17.70 -8.68
CA LYS A 14 -5.75 18.87 -9.52
C LYS A 14 -6.74 19.98 -9.16
N GLY A 15 -6.42 20.74 -8.12
CA GLY A 15 -7.31 21.74 -7.54
C GLY A 15 -8.47 21.07 -6.79
N ASP A 16 -9.70 21.38 -7.19
CA ASP A 16 -10.95 20.87 -6.64
C ASP A 16 -11.40 19.52 -7.23
N LYS A 17 -10.57 18.89 -8.06
CA LYS A 17 -10.92 17.66 -8.79
C LYS A 17 -9.83 16.60 -8.71
N PHE A 18 -10.24 15.35 -8.73
CA PHE A 18 -9.40 14.19 -9.03
C PHE A 18 -9.40 13.89 -10.52
N VAL A 19 -8.23 13.60 -11.09
CA VAL A 19 -8.08 13.27 -12.51
C VAL A 19 -7.36 11.95 -12.67
N CYS A 20 -7.92 11.05 -13.47
CA CYS A 20 -7.23 9.83 -13.88
C CYS A 20 -6.35 10.10 -15.11
N ARG A 21 -5.06 9.79 -15.07
CA ARG A 21 -4.17 9.91 -16.24
C ARG A 21 -4.44 8.91 -17.37
N ILE A 22 -5.00 7.74 -17.04
CA ILE A 22 -5.21 6.67 -18.02
C ILE A 22 -6.47 6.91 -18.84
N CYS A 23 -7.59 7.22 -18.18
CA CYS A 23 -8.87 7.39 -18.84
C CYS A 23 -9.33 8.86 -18.95
N ASN A 24 -8.52 9.83 -18.49
CA ASN A 24 -8.79 11.27 -18.52
C ASN A 24 -10.12 11.72 -17.87
N ARG A 25 -10.73 10.87 -17.04
CA ARG A 25 -11.95 11.18 -16.29
C ARG A 25 -11.63 12.07 -15.10
N LYS A 26 -12.58 12.96 -14.77
CA LYS A 26 -12.50 13.92 -13.68
C LYS A 26 -13.59 13.61 -12.66
N TYR A 27 -13.24 13.67 -11.38
CA TYR A 27 -14.14 13.45 -10.24
C TYR A 27 -14.04 14.66 -9.33
N ILE A 28 -15.15 15.07 -8.72
CA ILE A 28 -15.18 16.24 -7.83
C ILE A 28 -14.69 15.80 -6.45
N LEU A 29 -13.85 16.61 -5.81
CA LEU A 29 -13.57 16.51 -4.38
C LEU A 29 -14.77 17.10 -3.63
N THR A 30 -15.82 16.32 -3.40
CA THR A 30 -16.88 16.73 -2.48
C THR A 30 -16.33 16.62 -1.06
N GLU A 31 -16.12 17.76 -0.39
CA GLU A 31 -15.69 17.81 1.02
C GLU A 31 -16.81 17.45 2.02
N ASN A 32 -18.02 17.10 1.55
CA ASN A 32 -19.18 16.85 2.41
C ASN A 32 -20.05 15.71 1.90
N GLU A 33 -19.47 14.53 1.73
CA GLU A 33 -20.24 13.32 1.98
C GLU A 33 -19.68 12.75 3.29
N GLU A 34 -20.22 13.25 4.40
CA GLU A 34 -20.38 12.42 5.59
C GLU A 34 -21.23 11.22 5.12
N GLU A 35 -20.57 10.23 4.51
CA GLU A 35 -21.19 8.94 4.25
C GLU A 35 -21.55 8.39 5.63
N GLU A 36 -22.82 8.54 6.00
CA GLU A 36 -23.41 7.97 7.19
C GLU A 36 -23.37 6.44 7.03
N TYR A 37 -22.23 5.83 7.37
CA TYR A 37 -22.10 4.38 7.32
C TYR A 37 -22.95 3.77 8.45
N GLU A 38 -24.13 3.27 8.13
CA GLU A 38 -24.80 2.31 9.01
C GLU A 38 -23.98 1.01 9.00
N VAL A 39 -23.23 0.76 10.08
CA VAL A 39 -22.53 -0.51 10.27
C VAL A 39 -23.58 -1.60 10.54
N VAL A 40 -24.10 -2.21 9.48
CA VAL A 40 -24.96 -3.39 9.60
C VAL A 40 -24.10 -4.60 9.93
N ARG A 41 -23.83 -4.83 11.22
CA ARG A 41 -23.21 -6.08 11.68
C ARG A 41 -24.21 -7.22 11.53
N VAL A 42 -24.07 -8.02 10.47
CA VAL A 42 -24.56 -9.41 10.49
C VAL A 42 -23.54 -10.31 9.83
N LEU A 43 -22.50 -10.69 10.57
CA LEU A 43 -21.72 -11.88 10.27
C LEU A 43 -22.29 -13.02 11.09
N LYS A 44 -23.05 -13.90 10.42
CA LYS A 44 -23.36 -15.23 10.93
C LYS A 44 -22.04 -16.00 11.03
N ASP A 45 -21.85 -16.66 12.17
CA ASP A 45 -20.75 -17.59 12.43
C ASP A 45 -20.59 -18.58 11.28
N SER A 46 -19.53 -18.44 10.50
CA SER A 46 -19.13 -19.48 9.57
C SER A 46 -17.61 -19.51 9.41
N LYS A 47 -17.05 -20.40 10.23
CA LYS A 47 -15.77 -21.10 10.12
C LYS A 47 -14.53 -20.29 10.48
N ASP A 48 -13.86 -20.78 11.52
CA ASP A 48 -12.52 -20.43 11.94
C ASP A 48 -11.59 -20.32 10.72
N VAL A 49 -11.10 -19.12 10.45
CA VAL A 49 -10.06 -18.90 9.47
C VAL A 49 -8.75 -18.82 10.25
N ASP A 50 -7.95 -19.88 10.18
CA ASP A 50 -6.61 -19.87 10.74
C ASP A 50 -5.76 -18.85 9.98
N ILE A 51 -5.42 -17.75 10.65
CA ILE A 51 -4.49 -16.75 10.15
C ILE A 51 -3.08 -17.33 10.36
N ILE A 52 -2.53 -17.94 9.32
CA ILE A 52 -1.12 -18.33 9.31
C ILE A 52 -0.31 -17.05 9.12
N ILE A 53 0.32 -16.58 10.19
CA ILE A 53 1.33 -15.52 10.12
C ILE A 53 2.60 -16.22 9.65
N GLU A 54 2.98 -16.01 8.39
CA GLU A 54 4.30 -16.43 7.92
C GLU A 54 5.34 -15.58 8.68
N GLU A 55 6.08 -16.23 9.59
CA GLU A 55 7.23 -15.60 10.23
C GLU A 55 8.23 -15.24 9.14
N ASP A 56 8.51 -13.95 9.03
CA ASP A 56 9.48 -13.37 8.11
C ASP A 56 10.79 -14.17 8.25
N THR A 57 11.13 -14.97 7.22
CA THR A 57 12.40 -15.68 7.23
C THR A 57 13.48 -14.62 7.22
N GLN A 58 14.09 -14.35 8.37
CA GLN A 58 15.30 -13.55 8.46
C GLN A 58 16.35 -14.28 7.62
N GLN A 59 16.50 -13.86 6.36
CA GLN A 59 17.56 -14.34 5.51
C GLN A 59 18.87 -13.81 6.11
N GLU A 60 19.57 -14.68 6.85
CA GLU A 60 20.91 -14.38 7.31
C GLU A 60 21.78 -14.13 6.08
N ILE A 61 22.32 -12.91 6.00
CA ILE A 61 23.19 -12.48 4.91
C ILE A 61 24.38 -13.44 4.85
N SER A 62 24.68 -13.99 3.67
CA SER A 62 25.79 -14.93 3.50
C SER A 62 27.11 -14.27 3.88
N LYS A 63 28.05 -15.03 4.46
CA LYS A 63 29.40 -14.52 4.81
C LYS A 63 30.07 -13.81 3.64
N LYS A 64 29.87 -14.30 2.42
CA LYS A 64 30.40 -13.67 1.19
C LYS A 64 29.79 -12.30 0.90
N GLU A 65 28.49 -12.16 1.14
CA GLU A 65 27.79 -10.88 0.94
C GLU A 65 28.20 -9.86 1.99
N ARG A 66 28.46 -10.33 3.22
CA ARG A 66 29.01 -9.50 4.30
C ARG A 66 30.44 -9.04 4.00
N GLU A 67 31.31 -9.93 3.56
CA GLU A 67 32.69 -9.60 3.17
C GLU A 67 32.73 -8.60 2.00
N ALA A 68 31.88 -8.78 0.98
CA ALA A 68 31.80 -7.85 -0.16
C ALA A 68 31.31 -6.45 0.24
N TYR A 69 30.42 -6.36 1.25
CA TYR A 69 29.97 -5.09 1.80
C TYR A 69 31.09 -4.40 2.58
N GLU A 70 31.79 -5.13 3.44
CA GLU A 70 32.91 -4.62 4.23
C GLU A 70 34.08 -4.18 3.34
N GLU A 71 34.37 -4.88 2.23
CA GLU A 71 35.39 -4.46 1.26
C GLU A 71 35.01 -3.15 0.55
N LYS A 72 33.74 -2.98 0.20
CA LYS A 72 33.27 -1.83 -0.58
C LYS A 72 33.07 -0.57 0.26
N PHE A 73 32.73 -0.71 1.54
CA PHE A 73 32.33 0.39 2.41
C PHE A 73 33.15 0.50 3.71
N GLY A 74 34.07 -0.43 3.98
CA GLY A 74 34.85 -0.50 5.22
C GLY A 74 36.04 0.46 5.32
N THR A 75 36.39 1.18 4.25
CA THR A 75 37.38 2.26 4.34
C THR A 75 36.69 3.58 4.68
N VAL A 76 36.36 3.75 5.96
CA VAL A 76 36.25 5.09 6.55
C VAL A 76 37.59 5.32 7.25
N GLU A 77 38.55 5.91 6.53
CA GLU A 77 39.79 6.40 7.13
C GLU A 77 39.47 7.68 7.94
N GLU A 78 39.97 7.75 9.18
CA GLU A 78 40.03 8.96 10.01
C GLU A 78 40.99 10.01 9.44
#